data_AF-A0A655F9D3-F1
#
_entry.id   AF-A0A655F9D3-F1
#
_cell.length_a   1.000
_cell.length_b   1.000
_cell.length_c   1.000
_cell.angle_alpha   90.00
_cell.angle_beta   90.00
_cell.angle_gamma   90.00
#
_symmetry.space_group_name_H-M   'P 1'
#
loop_
_entity.id
_entity.type
_entity.pdbx_description
1 polymer ?
#
loop_
_entity_poly.entity_id
_entity_poly.type
_entity_poly.pdbx_seq_one_letter_code
_entity_poly.pdbx_strand_id
1 'polypeptide(L)' 'MVSTAYGTAHTVYGGMGVVGPTRMDYPGTIASVAAVALYIGDVLGAR' A
#
# COMPACT_ATOMS: atom_id res chain seq x y z
N MET A 1 1.72 1.68 -12.18
CA MET A 1 1.24 0.36 -12.66
C MET A 1 2.35 -0.65 -12.46
N VAL A 2 2.02 -1.86 -12.02
CA VAL A 2 2.96 -3.00 -11.97
C VAL A 2 2.45 -4.04 -12.96
N SER A 3 3.32 -4.58 -13.81
CA SER A 3 2.95 -5.58 -14.82
C SER A 3 3.94 -6.73 -14.80
N THR A 4 3.44 -7.94 -15.05
CA THR A 4 4.24 -9.15 -15.20
C THR A 4 3.67 -10.04 -16.29
N ALA A 5 4.53 -10.85 -16.93
CA ALA A 5 4.11 -11.89 -17.86
C ALA A 5 4.07 -13.24 -17.14
N TYR A 6 3.13 -14.11 -17.51
CA TYR A 6 3.08 -15.49 -17.03
C TYR A 6 3.22 -16.46 -18.21
N GLY A 7 3.89 -17.58 -17.95
CA GLY A 7 4.33 -18.50 -18.99
C GLY A 7 5.30 -19.56 -18.48
N THR A 8 5.64 -20.51 -19.34
CA THR A 8 6.81 -21.38 -19.15
C THR A 8 8.05 -20.70 -19.71
N ALA A 9 9.25 -21.22 -19.39
CA ALA A 9 10.53 -20.64 -19.81
C ALA A 9 10.63 -20.35 -21.33
N HIS A 10 9.84 -21.06 -22.15
CA HIS A 10 9.86 -20.95 -23.60
C HIS A 10 8.52 -20.46 -24.20
N THR A 11 7.51 -20.15 -23.40
CA THR A 11 6.21 -19.70 -23.93
C THR A 11 5.49 -18.78 -22.95
N VAL A 12 5.21 -17.55 -23.39
CA VAL A 12 4.38 -16.58 -22.66
C VAL A 12 2.92 -16.80 -23.01
N TYR A 13 2.08 -16.95 -21.99
CA TYR A 13 0.64 -17.18 -22.14
C TYR A 13 -0.19 -15.89 -21.99
N GLY A 14 0.33 -14.88 -21.30
CA GLY A 14 -0.34 -13.59 -21.17
C GLY A 14 0.35 -12.66 -20.18
N GLY A 15 -0.20 -11.44 -20.04
CA GLY A 15 0.25 -10.44 -19.08
C GLY A 15 -0.78 -10.20 -17.99
N MET A 16 -0.33 -9.95 -16.77
CA MET A 16 -1.14 -9.48 -15.65
C MET A 16 -0.61 -8.14 -15.16
N GLY A 17 -1.50 -7.17 -14.96
CA GLY A 17 -1.16 -5.84 -14.47
C GLY A 17 -2.08 -5.38 -13.34
N VAL A 18 -1.50 -4.68 -12.37
CA VAL A 18 -2.24 -3.97 -11.31
C VAL A 18 -2.14 -2.47 -11.56
N VAL A 19 -3.32 -1.83 -11.65
CA VAL A 19 -3.45 -0.38 -11.78
C VAL A 19 -3.94 0.18 -10.46
N GLY A 20 -3.07 0.94 -9.79
CA GLY A 20 -3.45 1.76 -8.65
C GLY A 20 -3.67 3.22 -9.06
N PRO A 21 -4.30 4.03 -8.20
CA PRO A 21 -4.46 5.47 -8.44
C PRO A 21 -3.10 6.15 -8.56
N THR A 22 -2.94 6.99 -9.59
CA THR A 22 -1.68 7.71 -9.88
C THR A 22 -1.22 8.59 -8.73
N ARG A 23 -2.17 9.13 -7.96
CA ARG A 23 -1.90 9.85 -6.71
C ARG A 23 -2.48 9.07 -5.53
N MET A 24 -1.61 8.70 -4.62
CA MET A 24 -1.97 8.26 -3.29
C MET A 24 -1.52 9.35 -2.31
N ASP A 25 -2.42 9.82 -1.47
CA ASP A 25 -2.13 10.84 -0.46
C ASP A 25 -1.42 10.20 0.74
N TYR A 26 -0.21 9.74 0.51
CA TYR A 26 0.63 9.16 1.55
C TYR A 26 0.89 10.12 2.69
N PRO A 27 1.27 11.40 2.46
CA PRO A 27 1.48 12.33 3.57
C PRO A 27 0.24 12.51 4.45
N GLY A 28 -0.94 12.70 3.86
CA GLY A 28 -2.20 12.83 4.61
C GLY A 28 -2.58 11.55 5.36
N THR A 29 -2.40 10.40 4.71
CA THR A 29 -2.65 9.09 5.35
C THR A 29 -1.68 8.83 6.50
N ILE A 30 -0.39 9.12 6.32
CA ILE A 30 0.64 8.96 7.34
C ILE A 30 0.39 9.91 8.51
N ALA A 31 -0.01 11.16 8.25
CA ALA A 31 -0.37 12.11 9.30
C ALA A 31 -1.58 11.61 10.12
N SER A 32 -2.59 11.06 9.45
CA SER A 32 -3.77 10.48 10.10
C SER A 32 -3.39 9.28 11.00
N VAL A 33 -2.55 8.37 10.49
CA VAL A 33 -2.05 7.23 11.26
C VAL A 33 -1.22 7.68 12.46
N ALA A 34 -0.34 8.67 12.28
CA ALA A 34 0.48 9.22 13.37
C ALA A 34 -0.40 9.82 14.48
N ALA A 35 -1.44 10.56 14.13
CA ALA A 35 -2.39 11.13 15.11
C ALA A 35 -3.11 10.03 15.92
N VAL A 36 -3.58 8.98 15.24
CA VAL A 36 -4.23 7.83 15.91
C VAL A 36 -3.25 7.09 16.83
N ALA A 37 -2.02 6.87 16.38
CA ALA A 37 -0.99 6.21 17.17
C ALA A 37 -0.65 7.00 18.44
N LEU A 38 -0.52 8.33 18.33
CA LEU A 38 -0.30 9.21 19.48
C LEU A 38 -1.46 9.14 20.47
N TYR A 39 -2.70 9.21 19.97
CA TYR A 39 -3.90 9.11 20.81
C TYR A 39 -3.98 7.80 21.57
N ILE A 40 -3.79 6.66 20.88
CA ILE A 40 -3.81 5.34 21.51
C ILE A 40 -2.66 5.22 22.52
N GLY A 41 -1.47 5.74 22.19
CA GLY A 41 -0.32 5.77 23.09
C GLY A 41 -0.61 6.52 24.39
N ASP A 42 -1.30 7.66 24.31
CA ASP A 42 -1.73 8.44 25.48
C ASP A 42 -2.75 7.66 26.32
N VAL A 43 -3.79 7.11 25.69
CA VAL A 43 -4.85 6.34 26.38
C VAL A 43 -4.29 5.11 27.09
N LEU A 44 -3.35 4.40 26.47
CA LEU A 44 -2.75 3.18 27.03
C LEU A 44 -1.59 3.46 27.99
N GLY A 45 -0.83 4.54 27.79
CA GLY A 45 0.31 4.92 28.62
C GLY A 45 -0.07 5.71 29.88
N ALA A 46 -1.25 6.34 29.90
CA ALA A 46 -1.81 6.99 31.08
C ALA A 46 -2.56 6.01 32.03
N ARG A 47 -2.60 4.71 31.70
CA ARG A 47 -3.12 3.62 32.54
C ARG A 47 -2.02 2.65 32.95
#